data_AF-A0A5D2ZL29-F1
#
_entry.id   AF-A0A5D2ZL29-F1
#
_cell.length_a   1.000
_cell.length_b   1.000
_cell.length_c   1.000
_cell.angle_alpha   90.00
_cell.angle_beta   90.00
_cell.angle_gamma   90.00
#
_symmetry.space_group_name_H-M   'P 1'
#
loop_
_entity.id
_entity.type
_entity.pdbx_description
1 polymer ?
#
loop_
_entity_poly.entity_id
_entity_poly.type
_entity_poly.pdbx_seq_one_letter_code
_entity_poly.pdbx_strand_id
1 'polypeptide(L)'
;MEESEGRLSKLVAVIACIAMTLFYVSILYAPTLILRLPPPQSYENFMIRRFICAAVWSVASVIFCAFVLPITGGEASYSFGVYGIRSDHFWQAIVFPLFLTSLMYAGSLIFKSMLLVNKWKEHRHQEGEPLLGCIKSTLLSLPVQMSSVTSNVLFWRNFIVAPVTEELVFRACMIPLLLCGGFKAYNVIFLCPTFFSLAHLNHMMEIYSRHNYSLLKASLVVGLQLGYTVIFGSYASFLFIRTGWWSIC
;
A
#
# COMPACT_ATOMS: atom_id res chain seq x y z
N MET A 1 3.98 42.00 14.10
CA MET A 1 4.57 41.31 12.93
C MET A 1 5.53 40.30 13.50
N GLU A 2 4.99 39.20 14.04
CA GLU A 2 5.74 38.17 14.78
C GLU A 2 4.81 36.96 14.92
N GLU A 3 5.04 35.94 14.08
CA GLU A 3 4.69 34.51 14.23
C GLU A 3 4.92 33.82 12.86
N SER A 4 6.19 33.64 12.50
CA SER A 4 6.59 32.87 11.31
C SER A 4 7.88 32.10 11.56
N GLU A 5 8.07 31.58 12.77
CA GLU A 5 9.12 30.60 13.04
C GLU A 5 8.48 29.21 13.17
N GLY A 6 8.69 28.36 12.17
CA GLY A 6 8.48 26.91 12.29
C GLY A 6 7.33 26.26 11.52
N ARG A 7 6.47 26.99 10.78
CA ARG A 7 5.37 26.36 10.03
C ARG A 7 5.79 25.93 8.63
N LEU A 8 5.74 24.62 8.37
CA LEU A 8 5.89 24.05 7.02
C LEU A 8 4.90 24.74 6.06
N SER A 9 5.39 25.27 4.94
CA SER A 9 4.53 25.92 3.94
C SER A 9 3.77 24.88 3.11
N LYS A 10 2.53 25.19 2.72
CA LYS A 10 1.71 24.35 1.82
C LYS A 10 2.46 23.95 0.55
N LEU A 11 3.22 24.89 -0.03
CA LEU A 11 3.99 24.65 -1.25
C LEU A 11 5.08 23.61 -1.01
N VAL A 12 5.81 23.73 0.11
CA VAL A 12 6.88 22.79 0.47
C VAL A 12 6.32 21.40 0.71
N ALA A 13 5.19 21.28 1.40
CA ALA A 13 4.52 20.00 1.63
C ALA A 13 4.10 19.31 0.31
N VAL A 14 3.53 20.08 -0.63
CA VAL A 14 3.13 19.55 -1.95
C VAL A 14 4.35 19.15 -2.79
N ILE A 15 5.39 19.98 -2.84
CA ILE A 15 6.63 19.67 -3.56
C ILE A 15 7.28 18.40 -2.98
N ALA A 16 7.32 18.27 -1.65
CA ALA A 16 7.81 17.06 -0.98
C ALA A 16 7.02 15.81 -1.38
N CYS A 17 5.68 15.87 -1.39
CA CYS A 17 4.83 14.75 -1.81
C CYS A 17 5.04 14.36 -3.29
N ILE A 18 5.17 15.36 -4.17
CA ILE A 18 5.47 15.13 -5.59
C ILE A 18 6.84 14.46 -5.74
N ALA A 19 7.87 14.99 -5.09
CA ALA A 19 9.21 14.43 -5.13
C ALA A 19 9.23 12.98 -4.63
N MET A 20 8.65 12.71 -3.46
CA MET A 20 8.56 11.35 -2.91
C MET A 20 7.86 10.38 -3.87
N THR A 21 6.77 10.81 -4.52
CA THR A 21 6.03 10.00 -5.50
C THR A 21 6.90 9.68 -6.71
N LEU A 22 7.53 10.69 -7.31
CA LEU A 22 8.37 10.53 -8.50
C LEU A 22 9.57 9.63 -8.23
N PHE A 23 10.25 9.81 -7.09
CA PHE A 23 11.37 8.97 -6.73
C PHE A 23 10.95 7.53 -6.40
N TYR A 24 9.83 7.32 -5.68
CA TYR A 24 9.31 5.98 -5.39
C TYR A 24 9.05 5.21 -6.69
N VAL A 25 8.37 5.83 -7.66
CA VAL A 25 8.09 5.23 -8.97
C VAL A 25 9.37 4.99 -9.76
N SER A 26 10.25 5.99 -9.81
CA SER A 26 11.47 5.92 -10.62
C SER A 26 12.38 4.79 -10.12
N ILE A 27 12.63 4.71 -8.82
CA ILE A 27 13.48 3.68 -8.19
C ILE A 27 12.84 2.29 -8.32
N LEU A 28 11.51 2.18 -8.23
CA LEU A 28 10.80 0.91 -8.33
C LEU A 28 10.77 0.32 -9.75
N TYR A 29 10.75 1.16 -10.79
CA TYR A 29 10.57 0.72 -12.18
C TYR A 29 11.81 0.87 -13.07
N ALA A 30 12.74 1.74 -12.70
CA ALA A 30 13.98 1.97 -13.42
C ALA A 30 15.25 1.77 -12.56
N PRO A 31 15.35 0.73 -11.70
CA PRO A 31 16.53 0.57 -10.83
C PRO A 31 17.80 0.34 -11.66
N THR A 32 17.72 -0.34 -12.80
CA THR A 32 18.84 -0.57 -13.71
C THR A 32 19.38 0.74 -14.30
N LEU A 33 18.51 1.69 -14.64
CA LEU A 33 18.91 2.98 -15.22
C LEU A 33 19.45 3.94 -14.15
N ILE A 34 18.82 3.96 -12.98
CA ILE A 34 19.13 4.92 -11.91
C ILE A 34 20.35 4.48 -11.10
N LEU A 35 20.41 3.20 -10.71
CA LEU A 35 21.49 2.65 -9.88
C LEU A 35 22.61 2.01 -10.71
N ARG A 36 22.53 2.11 -12.05
CA ARG A 36 23.48 1.50 -13.00
C ARG A 36 23.76 0.02 -12.71
N LEU A 37 22.72 -0.70 -12.26
CA LEU A 37 22.83 -2.12 -11.95
C LEU A 37 22.90 -2.94 -13.25
N PRO A 38 23.62 -4.09 -13.27
CA PRO A 38 23.61 -4.98 -14.42
C PRO A 38 22.19 -5.50 -14.68
N PRO A 39 21.80 -5.86 -15.92
CA PRO A 39 20.48 -6.39 -16.20
C PRO A 39 20.20 -7.65 -15.36
N PRO A 40 18.96 -7.84 -14.86
CA PRO A 40 18.62 -9.01 -14.05
C PRO A 40 18.68 -10.29 -14.91
N GLN A 41 19.30 -11.33 -14.36
CA GLN A 41 19.45 -12.63 -15.04
C GLN A 41 18.19 -13.51 -14.96
N SER A 42 17.28 -13.22 -14.02
CA SER A 42 16.02 -13.93 -13.81
C SER A 42 14.90 -12.98 -13.37
N TYR A 43 13.65 -13.40 -13.54
CA TYR A 43 12.47 -12.66 -13.07
C TYR A 43 12.47 -12.49 -11.54
N GLU A 44 12.87 -13.51 -10.79
CA GLU A 44 12.97 -13.41 -9.33
C GLU A 44 14.00 -12.37 -8.88
N ASN A 45 15.17 -12.36 -9.52
CA ASN A 45 16.21 -11.35 -9.25
C ASN A 45 15.72 -9.94 -9.61
N PHE A 46 14.94 -9.79 -10.68
CA PHE A 46 14.30 -8.52 -11.01
C PHE A 46 13.33 -8.07 -9.91
N MET A 47 12.48 -8.97 -9.41
CA MET A 47 11.50 -8.66 -8.37
C MET A 47 12.15 -8.35 -7.02
N ILE A 48 13.14 -9.12 -6.60
CA ILE A 48 13.87 -8.89 -5.34
C ILE A 48 14.54 -7.52 -5.34
N ARG A 49 15.18 -7.12 -6.45
CA ARG A 49 15.79 -5.80 -6.57
C ARG A 49 14.77 -4.68 -6.39
N ARG A 50 13.59 -4.82 -6.98
CA ARG A 50 12.48 -3.87 -6.82
C ARG A 50 11.99 -3.79 -5.38
N PHE A 51 11.95 -4.92 -4.66
CA PHE A 51 11.58 -4.94 -3.24
C PHE A 51 12.61 -4.20 -2.38
N ILE A 52 13.90 -4.44 -2.60
CA ILE A 52 14.98 -3.75 -1.89
C ILE A 52 14.91 -2.25 -2.18
N CYS A 53 14.76 -1.88 -3.44
CA CYS A 53 14.64 -0.49 -3.88
C CYS A 53 13.43 0.21 -3.24
N ALA A 54 12.26 -0.43 -3.22
CA ALA A 54 11.07 0.07 -2.53
C ALA A 54 11.32 0.25 -1.04
N ALA A 55 11.87 -0.76 -0.37
CA ALA A 55 12.14 -0.71 1.07
C ALA A 55 13.13 0.42 1.43
N VAL A 56 14.24 0.54 0.70
CA VAL A 56 15.24 1.59 0.92
C VAL A 56 14.61 2.98 0.73
N TRP A 57 13.82 3.17 -0.32
CA TRP A 57 13.16 4.46 -0.56
C TRP A 57 12.07 4.76 0.46
N SER A 58 11.32 3.75 0.91
CA SER A 58 10.34 3.89 1.98
C SER A 58 11.00 4.34 3.29
N VAL A 59 12.14 3.75 3.67
CA VAL A 59 12.93 4.17 4.84
C VAL A 59 13.45 5.60 4.66
N ALA A 60 14.00 5.92 3.49
CA ALA A 60 14.48 7.27 3.18
C ALA A 60 13.35 8.31 3.26
N SER A 61 12.13 7.97 2.82
CA SER A 61 10.96 8.84 2.90
C SER A 61 10.55 9.13 4.35
N VAL A 62 10.58 8.12 5.23
CA VAL A 62 10.32 8.29 6.66
C VAL A 62 11.37 9.19 7.31
N ILE A 63 12.66 8.95 7.01
CA ILE A 63 13.77 9.78 7.54
C ILE A 63 13.61 11.22 7.06
N PHE A 64 13.32 11.44 5.78
CA PHE A 64 13.08 12.77 5.22
C PHE A 64 11.90 13.46 5.90
N CYS A 65 10.78 12.77 6.11
CA CYS A 65 9.62 13.33 6.82
C CYS A 65 9.98 13.71 8.25
N ALA A 66 10.80 12.91 8.95
CA ALA A 66 11.23 13.21 10.31
C ALA A 66 12.06 14.50 10.39
N PHE A 67 12.83 14.83 9.35
CA PHE A 67 13.58 16.09 9.27
C PHE A 67 12.72 17.30 8.86
N VAL A 68 11.71 17.09 8.01
CA VAL A 68 10.86 18.19 7.49
C VAL A 68 9.74 18.55 8.45
N LEU A 69 9.19 17.57 9.18
CA LEU A 69 8.14 17.82 10.15
C LEU A 69 8.73 18.50 11.38
N PRO A 70 8.11 19.58 11.88
CA PRO A 70 8.51 20.22 13.14
C PRO A 70 8.07 19.32 14.30
N ILE A 71 8.80 18.23 14.54
CA ILE A 71 8.57 17.36 15.69
C ILE A 71 9.12 18.10 16.91
N THR A 72 8.22 18.74 17.66
CA THR A 72 8.56 19.41 18.92
C THR A 72 9.19 18.37 19.85
N GLY A 73 10.50 18.51 20.10
CA GLY A 73 11.32 17.55 20.83
C GLY A 73 10.80 17.36 22.25
N GLY A 74 10.29 16.15 22.54
CA GLY A 74 9.86 15.78 23.87
C GLY A 74 9.95 14.28 24.11
N GLU A 75 9.35 13.45 23.26
CA GLU A 75 9.24 12.01 23.53
C GLU A 75 9.19 11.17 22.24
N ALA A 76 10.17 10.28 22.06
CA ALA A 76 10.30 9.40 20.88
C ALA A 76 9.07 8.49 20.65
N SER A 77 8.27 8.21 21.69
CA SER A 77 7.00 7.49 21.59
C SER A 77 5.93 8.24 20.81
N TYR A 78 5.98 9.58 20.78
CA TYR A 78 5.05 10.39 19.97
C TYR A 78 5.48 10.47 18.50
N SER A 79 6.77 10.28 18.18
CA SER A 79 7.27 10.32 16.80
C SER A 79 6.73 9.20 15.92
N PHE A 80 6.56 7.99 16.44
CA PHE A 80 5.94 6.88 15.68
C PHE A 80 4.42 7.07 15.50
N GLY A 81 3.77 7.74 16.45
CA GLY A 81 2.35 8.09 16.37
C GLY A 81 2.04 8.99 15.17
N VAL A 82 2.97 9.87 14.77
CA VAL A 82 2.84 10.73 13.58
C VAL A 82 2.68 9.90 12.30
N TYR A 83 3.38 8.77 12.22
CA TYR A 83 3.30 7.83 11.10
C TYR A 83 2.12 6.86 11.21
N GLY A 84 1.23 7.04 12.20
CA GLY A 84 0.10 6.14 12.46
C GLY A 84 0.49 4.82 13.15
N ILE A 85 1.74 4.68 13.60
CA ILE A 85 2.23 3.50 14.32
C ILE A 85 2.07 3.77 15.81
N ARG A 86 0.95 3.31 16.39
CA ARG A 86 0.62 3.54 17.79
C ARG A 86 0.14 2.27 18.47
N SER A 87 0.54 2.08 19.73
CA SER A 87 0.20 0.89 20.52
C SER A 87 -1.15 1.02 21.22
N ASP A 88 -1.64 2.23 21.49
CA ASP A 88 -2.99 2.41 22.04
C ASP A 88 -4.05 2.26 20.95
N HIS A 89 -5.14 1.57 21.29
CA HIS A 89 -6.26 1.28 20.38
C HIS A 89 -5.88 0.47 19.12
N PHE A 90 -4.77 -0.26 19.14
CA PHE A 90 -4.29 -1.09 18.03
C PHE A 90 -5.37 -2.04 17.48
N TRP A 91 -6.17 -2.64 18.36
CA TRP A 91 -7.30 -3.48 17.95
C TRP A 91 -8.34 -2.72 17.11
N GLN A 92 -8.67 -1.48 17.46
CA GLN A 92 -9.62 -0.66 16.70
C GLN A 92 -9.04 -0.27 15.34
N ALA A 93 -7.75 0.09 15.30
CA ALA A 93 -7.03 0.42 14.07
C ALA A 93 -6.91 -0.77 13.10
N ILE A 94 -7.01 -2.01 13.59
CA ILE A 94 -7.06 -3.22 12.76
C ILE A 94 -8.50 -3.57 12.40
N VAL A 95 -9.38 -3.68 13.40
CA VAL A 95 -10.72 -4.25 13.20
C VAL A 95 -11.63 -3.35 12.40
N PHE A 96 -11.65 -2.03 12.65
CA PHE A 96 -12.54 -1.16 11.88
C PHE A 96 -12.15 -1.12 10.40
N PRO A 97 -10.89 -0.90 10.01
CA PRO A 97 -10.50 -0.95 8.60
C PRO A 97 -10.71 -2.33 7.96
N LEU A 98 -10.39 -3.43 8.65
CA LEU A 98 -10.61 -4.77 8.12
C LEU A 98 -12.10 -5.06 7.92
N PHE A 99 -12.93 -4.72 8.90
CA PHE A 99 -14.37 -4.94 8.84
C PHE A 99 -15.00 -4.13 7.69
N LEU A 100 -14.77 -2.81 7.65
CA LEU A 100 -15.34 -1.97 6.60
C LEU A 100 -14.84 -2.39 5.20
N THR A 101 -13.56 -2.76 5.08
CA THR A 101 -13.01 -3.23 3.80
C THR A 101 -13.61 -4.59 3.41
N SER A 102 -13.78 -5.51 4.36
CA SER A 102 -14.44 -6.80 4.10
C SER A 102 -15.88 -6.62 3.65
N LEU A 103 -16.60 -5.62 4.18
CA LEU A 103 -17.96 -5.29 3.77
C LEU A 103 -18.01 -4.80 2.32
N MET A 104 -17.05 -3.95 1.92
CA MET A 104 -16.94 -3.48 0.55
C MET A 104 -16.70 -4.63 -0.46
N TYR A 105 -15.98 -5.67 -0.03
CA TYR A 105 -15.69 -6.86 -0.86
C TYR A 105 -16.56 -8.07 -0.54
N ALA A 106 -17.63 -7.92 0.26
CA ALA A 106 -18.42 -9.04 0.76
C ALA A 106 -18.94 -9.95 -0.36
N GLY A 107 -19.37 -9.37 -1.48
CA GLY A 107 -19.82 -10.13 -2.64
C GLY A 107 -18.73 -11.04 -3.23
N SER A 108 -17.50 -10.55 -3.39
CA SER A 108 -16.38 -11.35 -3.88
C SER A 108 -15.96 -12.42 -2.87
N LEU A 109 -15.98 -12.08 -1.58
CA LEU A 109 -15.66 -13.00 -0.49
C LEU A 109 -16.68 -14.16 -0.42
N ILE A 110 -17.98 -13.85 -0.50
CA ILE A 110 -19.05 -14.86 -0.54
C ILE A 110 -18.90 -15.73 -1.79
N PHE A 111 -18.67 -15.15 -2.96
CA PHE A 111 -18.50 -15.94 -4.18
C PHE A 111 -17.32 -16.91 -4.10
N LYS A 112 -16.17 -16.45 -3.58
CA LYS A 112 -14.99 -17.30 -3.39
C LYS A 112 -15.20 -18.35 -2.31
N SER A 113 -15.89 -18.02 -1.21
CA SER A 113 -16.19 -18.99 -0.15
C SER A 113 -17.15 -20.07 -0.65
N MET A 114 -18.17 -19.71 -1.44
CA MET A 114 -19.06 -20.66 -2.10
C MET A 114 -18.30 -21.57 -3.07
N LEU A 115 -17.36 -21.02 -3.86
CA LEU A 115 -16.51 -21.83 -4.74
C LEU A 115 -15.63 -22.82 -3.95
N LEU A 116 -15.08 -22.39 -2.81
CA LEU A 116 -14.29 -23.26 -1.92
C LEU A 116 -15.16 -24.36 -1.31
N VAL A 117 -16.37 -24.02 -0.85
CA VAL A 117 -17.34 -24.98 -0.31
C VAL A 117 -17.77 -25.99 -1.39
N ASN A 118 -17.97 -25.54 -2.63
CA ASN A 118 -18.32 -26.43 -3.73
C ASN A 118 -17.18 -27.39 -4.08
N LYS A 119 -15.94 -26.88 -4.20
CA LYS A 119 -14.75 -27.72 -4.39
C LYS A 119 -14.55 -28.72 -3.26
N TRP A 120 -14.79 -28.28 -2.01
CA TRP A 120 -14.77 -29.15 -0.84
C TRP A 120 -15.82 -30.27 -0.99
N LYS A 121 -17.06 -29.92 -1.34
CA LYS A 121 -18.16 -30.88 -1.46
C LYS A 121 -17.89 -31.91 -2.55
N GLU A 122 -17.25 -31.52 -3.64
CA GLU A 122 -16.87 -32.39 -4.74
C GLU A 122 -15.75 -33.38 -4.33
N HIS A 123 -14.72 -32.91 -3.60
CA HIS A 123 -13.72 -33.78 -3.00
C HIS A 123 -14.32 -34.77 -1.98
N ARG A 124 -15.29 -34.34 -1.16
CA ARG A 124 -15.98 -35.19 -0.18
C ARG A 124 -16.79 -36.31 -0.83
N HIS A 125 -17.33 -36.10 -2.03
CA HIS A 125 -18.09 -37.11 -2.75
C HIS A 125 -17.20 -38.20 -3.38
N GLN A 126 -15.92 -37.92 -3.63
CA GLN A 126 -14.99 -38.88 -4.21
C GLN A 126 -14.31 -39.78 -3.18
N GLU A 127 -14.10 -39.32 -1.93
CA GLU A 127 -13.26 -40.07 -0.97
C GLU A 127 -14.02 -40.85 0.12
N GLY A 128 -15.31 -40.64 0.38
CA GLY A 128 -16.07 -41.45 1.35
C GLY A 128 -15.57 -41.40 2.82
N GLU A 129 -14.55 -40.58 3.12
CA GLU A 129 -13.86 -40.55 4.41
C GLU A 129 -14.65 -39.78 5.52
N PRO A 130 -14.57 -40.22 6.79
CA PRO A 130 -15.22 -39.56 7.92
C PRO A 130 -14.73 -38.12 8.12
N LEU A 131 -15.60 -37.27 8.67
CA LEU A 131 -15.40 -35.82 8.84
C LEU A 131 -14.07 -35.48 9.55
N LEU A 132 -13.68 -36.30 10.52
CA LEU A 132 -12.44 -36.15 11.29
C LEU A 132 -11.16 -36.45 10.48
N GLY A 133 -11.21 -37.41 9.55
CA GLY A 133 -10.08 -37.73 8.66
C GLY A 133 -9.79 -36.60 7.67
N CYS A 134 -10.86 -35.96 7.17
CA CYS A 134 -10.79 -34.83 6.26
C CYS A 134 -10.29 -33.53 6.91
N ILE A 135 -10.70 -33.23 8.15
CA ILE A 135 -10.14 -32.10 8.90
C ILE A 135 -8.64 -32.33 9.14
N LYS A 136 -8.26 -33.56 9.50
CA LYS A 136 -6.85 -33.91 9.72
C LYS A 136 -6.02 -33.83 8.44
N SER A 137 -6.53 -34.33 7.30
CA SER A 137 -5.82 -34.27 6.01
C SER A 137 -5.73 -32.84 5.47
N THR A 138 -6.76 -32.02 5.67
CA THR A 138 -6.74 -30.59 5.32
C THR A 138 -5.76 -29.83 6.21
N LEU A 139 -5.81 -30.02 7.53
CA LEU A 139 -4.88 -29.38 8.47
C LEU A 139 -3.43 -29.81 8.23
N LEU A 140 -3.19 -31.05 7.79
CA LEU A 140 -1.85 -31.57 7.47
C LEU A 140 -1.37 -31.16 6.06
N SER A 141 -2.28 -30.81 5.14
CA SER A 141 -1.92 -30.26 3.83
C SER A 141 -1.73 -28.73 3.85
N LEU A 142 -2.30 -28.03 4.83
CA LEU A 142 -2.06 -26.60 5.05
C LEU A 142 -0.58 -26.23 5.14
N PRO A 143 0.31 -26.93 5.86
CA PRO A 143 1.74 -26.62 5.92
C PRO A 143 2.43 -26.72 4.55
N VAL A 144 2.14 -27.77 3.77
CA VAL A 144 2.73 -27.99 2.43
C VAL A 144 2.22 -26.92 1.46
N GLN A 145 0.94 -26.58 1.56
CA GLN A 145 0.30 -25.56 0.74
C GLN A 145 0.77 -24.14 1.14
N MET A 146 1.01 -23.89 2.43
CA MET A 146 1.62 -22.65 2.92
C MET A 146 3.08 -22.55 2.48
N SER A 147 3.85 -23.64 2.51
CA SER A 147 5.26 -23.65 2.10
C SER A 147 5.45 -23.36 0.59
N SER A 148 4.51 -23.80 -0.25
CA SER A 148 4.54 -23.45 -1.69
C SER A 148 4.08 -22.01 -1.96
N VAL A 149 3.26 -21.44 -1.08
CA VAL A 149 2.84 -20.03 -1.16
C VAL A 149 3.95 -19.09 -0.66
N THR A 150 4.68 -19.44 0.40
CA THR A 150 5.76 -18.62 0.97
C THR A 150 7.02 -18.58 0.11
N SER A 151 7.24 -19.55 -0.76
CA SER A 151 8.34 -19.53 -1.73
C SER A 151 8.05 -18.64 -2.95
N ASN A 152 6.79 -18.22 -3.14
CA ASN A 152 6.41 -17.41 -4.29
C ASN A 152 6.70 -15.92 -4.08
N VAL A 153 7.66 -15.38 -4.83
CA VAL A 153 8.03 -13.96 -4.81
C VAL A 153 6.84 -13.04 -5.11
N LEU A 154 5.88 -13.48 -5.94
CA LEU A 154 4.67 -12.72 -6.25
C LEU A 154 3.72 -12.63 -5.05
N PHE A 155 3.66 -13.67 -4.21
CA PHE A 155 2.89 -13.65 -2.98
C PHE A 155 3.43 -12.58 -2.03
N TRP A 156 4.75 -12.58 -1.79
CA TRP A 156 5.41 -11.57 -0.97
C TRP A 156 5.19 -10.14 -1.50
N ARG A 157 5.28 -9.95 -2.83
CA ARG A 157 4.94 -8.66 -3.46
C ARG A 157 3.55 -8.20 -3.05
N ASN A 158 2.55 -9.04 -3.31
CA ASN A 158 1.14 -8.65 -3.30
C ASN A 158 0.59 -8.46 -1.90
N PHE A 159 1.06 -9.24 -0.93
CA PHE A 159 0.48 -9.26 0.40
C PHE A 159 1.30 -8.51 1.44
N ILE A 160 2.61 -8.37 1.23
CA ILE A 160 3.51 -7.80 2.24
C ILE A 160 4.24 -6.58 1.70
N VAL A 161 5.12 -6.77 0.71
CA VAL A 161 6.07 -5.72 0.32
C VAL A 161 5.36 -4.51 -0.28
N ALA A 162 4.52 -4.69 -1.31
CA ALA A 162 3.84 -3.56 -1.93
C ALA A 162 2.87 -2.86 -0.97
N PRO A 163 1.97 -3.57 -0.25
CA PRO A 163 1.09 -2.91 0.71
C PRO A 163 1.86 -2.12 1.78
N VAL A 164 2.88 -2.72 2.41
CA VAL A 164 3.61 -2.05 3.51
C VAL A 164 4.36 -0.81 3.00
N THR A 165 5.07 -0.93 1.88
CA THR A 165 5.87 0.19 1.34
C THR A 165 4.98 1.32 0.82
N GLU A 166 3.84 1.00 0.20
CA GLU A 166 2.88 1.97 -0.29
C GLU A 166 2.14 2.69 0.86
N GLU A 167 1.69 1.95 1.87
CA GLU A 167 1.07 2.54 3.08
C GLU A 167 2.04 3.49 3.80
N LEU A 168 3.32 3.09 3.92
CA LEU A 168 4.32 3.90 4.62
C LEU A 168 4.60 5.22 3.88
N VAL A 169 4.80 5.16 2.56
CA VAL A 169 5.16 6.35 1.76
C VAL A 169 3.94 7.23 1.50
N PHE A 170 2.84 6.66 1.02
CA PHE A 170 1.70 7.44 0.53
C PHE A 170 0.68 7.79 1.59
N ARG A 171 0.73 7.18 2.78
CA ARG A 171 -0.14 7.55 3.90
C ARG A 171 0.67 8.03 5.09
N ALA A 172 1.50 7.17 5.66
CA ALA A 172 2.22 7.51 6.89
C ALA A 172 3.16 8.72 6.73
N CYS A 173 3.77 8.92 5.56
CA CYS A 173 4.65 10.08 5.30
C CYS A 173 3.88 11.29 4.74
N MET A 174 3.08 11.09 3.69
CA MET A 174 2.44 12.20 2.96
C MET A 174 1.29 12.87 3.74
N ILE A 175 0.47 12.11 4.48
CA ILE A 175 -0.66 12.69 5.24
C ILE A 175 -0.14 13.68 6.29
N PRO A 176 0.83 13.32 7.16
CA PRO A 176 1.40 14.28 8.12
C PRO A 176 2.03 15.51 7.46
N LEU A 177 2.78 15.35 6.38
CA LEU A 177 3.37 16.48 5.65
C LEU A 177 2.30 17.46 5.16
N LEU A 178 1.19 16.95 4.61
CA LEU A 178 0.11 17.80 4.14
C LEU A 178 -0.65 18.46 5.29
N LEU A 179 -0.93 17.73 6.39
CA LEU A 179 -1.59 18.30 7.58
C LEU A 179 -0.73 19.39 8.23
N CYS A 180 0.54 19.11 8.52
CA CYS A 180 1.48 20.08 9.10
C CYS A 180 1.82 21.22 8.14
N GLY A 181 1.68 20.99 6.83
CA GLY A 181 1.72 22.04 5.79
C GLY A 181 0.54 23.01 5.83
N GLY A 182 -0.47 22.78 6.69
CA GLY A 182 -1.64 23.62 6.89
C GLY A 182 -2.82 23.29 5.98
N PHE A 183 -2.89 22.08 5.43
CA PHE A 183 -4.10 21.60 4.75
C PHE A 183 -5.12 21.09 5.76
N LYS A 184 -6.41 21.37 5.51
CA LYS A 184 -7.50 20.78 6.29
C LYS A 184 -7.57 19.28 6.03
N ALA A 185 -7.89 18.47 7.04
CA ALA A 185 -8.03 17.02 6.93
C ALA A 185 -8.91 16.57 5.74
N TYR A 186 -10.05 17.25 5.53
CA TYR A 186 -10.92 16.99 4.39
C TYR A 186 -10.19 17.09 3.04
N ASN A 187 -9.34 18.09 2.85
CA ASN A 187 -8.56 18.25 1.62
C ASN A 187 -7.50 17.16 1.48
N VAL A 188 -6.87 16.77 2.59
CA VAL A 188 -5.83 15.72 2.61
C VAL A 188 -6.42 14.36 2.22
N ILE A 189 -7.64 14.05 2.65
CA ILE A 189 -8.35 12.81 2.30
C ILE A 189 -8.43 12.59 0.78
N PHE A 190 -8.61 13.65 -0.02
CA PHE A 190 -8.72 13.54 -1.47
C PHE A 190 -7.40 13.84 -2.21
N LEU A 191 -6.56 14.72 -1.65
CA LEU A 191 -5.31 15.12 -2.26
C LEU A 191 -4.26 14.00 -2.17
N CYS A 192 -4.13 13.35 -1.02
CA CYS A 192 -3.10 12.32 -0.80
C CYS A 192 -3.25 11.11 -1.75
N PRO A 193 -4.45 10.53 -1.93
CA PRO A 193 -4.68 9.44 -2.88
C PRO A 193 -4.42 9.81 -4.34
N THR A 194 -4.49 11.10 -4.68
CA THR A 194 -4.19 11.55 -6.04
C THR A 194 -2.72 11.33 -6.37
N PHE A 195 -1.80 11.61 -5.45
CA PHE A 195 -0.37 11.28 -5.64
C PHE A 195 -0.14 9.78 -5.79
N PHE A 196 -0.78 8.97 -4.95
CA PHE A 196 -0.72 7.50 -5.05
C PHE A 196 -1.27 6.98 -6.38
N SER A 197 -2.38 7.55 -6.85
CA SER A 197 -2.96 7.20 -8.15
C SER A 197 -2.00 7.57 -9.29
N LEU A 198 -1.47 8.80 -9.31
CA LEU A 198 -0.52 9.23 -10.33
C LEU A 198 0.74 8.35 -10.39
N ALA A 199 1.15 7.73 -9.28
CA ALA A 199 2.25 6.76 -9.27
C ALA A 199 2.01 5.55 -10.20
N HIS A 200 0.75 5.18 -10.42
CA HIS A 200 0.31 4.07 -11.27
C HIS A 200 0.14 4.45 -12.74
N LEU A 201 0.29 5.73 -13.12
CA LEU A 201 0.27 6.14 -14.53
C LEU A 201 1.38 5.48 -15.35
N ASN A 202 2.46 5.03 -14.72
CA ASN A 202 3.54 4.31 -15.39
C ASN A 202 3.05 3.04 -16.13
N HIS A 203 1.96 2.41 -15.66
CA HIS A 203 1.35 1.26 -16.32
C HIS A 203 0.74 1.62 -17.67
N MET A 204 0.41 2.88 -17.92
CA MET A 204 -0.04 3.34 -19.23
C MET A 204 1.02 3.08 -20.31
N MET A 205 2.29 3.37 -20.01
CA MET A 205 3.40 3.14 -20.94
C MET A 205 3.63 1.65 -21.17
N GLU A 206 3.47 0.83 -20.13
CA GLU A 206 3.60 -0.62 -20.20
C GLU A 206 2.49 -1.26 -21.05
N ILE A 207 1.23 -0.89 -20.81
CA ILE A 207 0.07 -1.42 -21.53
C ILE A 207 0.10 -1.01 -23.00
N TYR A 208 0.45 0.26 -23.28
CA TYR A 208 0.60 0.75 -24.65
C TYR A 208 1.68 0.00 -25.41
N SER A 209 2.86 -0.20 -24.80
CA SER A 209 4.00 -0.84 -25.45
C SER A 209 3.85 -2.35 -25.65
N ARG A 210 3.09 -3.06 -24.80
CA ARG A 210 3.04 -4.53 -24.83
C ARG A 210 1.82 -5.14 -25.51
N HIS A 211 0.68 -4.44 -25.53
CA HIS A 211 -0.59 -5.03 -25.95
C HIS A 211 -1.13 -4.50 -27.29
N ASN A 212 -0.40 -3.64 -28.01
CA ASN A 212 -0.88 -3.00 -29.27
C ASN A 212 -2.30 -2.39 -29.13
N TYR A 213 -2.67 -1.96 -27.92
CA TYR A 213 -3.97 -1.31 -27.71
C TYR A 213 -3.96 0.09 -28.32
N SER A 214 -5.10 0.51 -28.87
CA SER A 214 -5.28 1.92 -29.24
C SER A 214 -5.16 2.79 -28.00
N LEU A 215 -4.60 4.00 -28.15
CA LEU A 215 -4.40 4.95 -27.05
C LEU A 215 -5.68 5.19 -26.24
N LEU A 216 -6.84 5.22 -26.91
CA LEU A 216 -8.14 5.38 -26.28
C LEU A 216 -8.46 4.22 -25.33
N LYS A 217 -8.27 2.96 -25.77
CA LYS A 217 -8.55 1.78 -24.92
C LYS A 217 -7.58 1.71 -23.74
N ALA A 218 -6.30 1.95 -23.97
CA ALA A 218 -5.30 2.00 -22.91
C ALA A 218 -5.63 3.10 -21.88
N SER A 219 -5.98 4.30 -22.35
CA SER A 219 -6.39 5.42 -21.49
C SER A 219 -7.66 5.12 -20.70
N LEU A 220 -8.63 4.42 -21.27
CA LEU A 220 -9.87 4.07 -20.57
C LEU A 220 -9.59 3.08 -19.43
N VAL A 221 -8.84 2.00 -19.72
CA VAL A 221 -8.50 0.98 -18.72
C VAL A 221 -7.68 1.59 -17.58
N VAL A 222 -6.63 2.34 -17.92
CA VAL A 222 -5.79 3.01 -16.92
C VAL A 222 -6.58 4.07 -16.17
N GLY A 223 -7.40 4.87 -16.85
CA GLY A 223 -8.25 5.88 -16.23
C GLY A 223 -9.21 5.29 -15.19
N LEU A 224 -9.83 4.14 -15.49
CA LEU A 224 -10.66 3.41 -14.53
C LEU A 224 -9.84 2.90 -13.34
N GLN A 225 -8.66 2.33 -13.59
CA GLN A 225 -7.76 1.88 -12.53
C GLN A 225 -7.38 3.05 -11.61
N LEU A 226 -6.97 4.19 -12.19
CA LEU A 226 -6.59 5.39 -11.44
C LEU A 226 -7.75 5.97 -10.64
N GLY A 227 -8.95 6.04 -11.24
CA GLY A 227 -10.16 6.51 -10.55
C GLY A 227 -10.51 5.61 -9.37
N TYR A 228 -10.47 4.31 -9.57
CA TYR A 228 -10.66 3.33 -8.49
C TYR A 228 -9.62 3.52 -7.37
N THR A 229 -8.35 3.70 -7.73
CA THR A 229 -7.26 3.95 -6.77
C THR A 229 -7.48 5.23 -5.96
N VAL A 230 -7.97 6.31 -6.57
CA VAL A 230 -8.31 7.55 -5.84
C VAL A 230 -9.46 7.31 -4.86
N ILE A 231 -10.54 6.64 -5.28
CA ILE A 231 -11.70 6.39 -4.42
C ILE A 231 -11.30 5.52 -3.23
N PHE A 232 -10.65 4.38 -3.49
CA PHE A 232 -10.20 3.47 -2.43
C PHE A 232 -9.16 4.13 -1.52
N GLY A 233 -8.20 4.86 -2.10
CA GLY A 233 -7.20 5.58 -1.33
C GLY A 233 -7.81 6.70 -0.48
N SER A 234 -8.89 7.35 -0.94
CA SER A 234 -9.61 8.37 -0.15
C SER A 234 -10.28 7.73 1.07
N TYR A 235 -10.91 6.57 0.87
CA TYR A 235 -11.43 5.77 1.98
C TYR A 235 -10.32 5.36 2.96
N ALA A 236 -9.18 4.87 2.47
CA ALA A 236 -8.05 4.51 3.32
C ALA A 236 -7.47 5.73 4.08
N SER A 237 -7.38 6.89 3.43
CA SER A 237 -6.90 8.13 4.05
C SER A 237 -7.87 8.66 5.11
N PHE A 238 -9.18 8.55 4.85
CA PHE A 238 -10.21 8.85 5.84
C PHE A 238 -10.06 7.98 7.07
N LEU A 239 -9.92 6.66 6.90
CA LEU A 239 -9.69 5.75 8.01
C LEU A 239 -8.41 6.09 8.76
N PHE A 240 -7.29 6.29 8.06
CA PHE A 240 -6.00 6.64 8.64
C PHE A 240 -6.10 7.91 9.51
N ILE A 241 -6.73 8.97 9.02
CA ILE A 241 -6.90 10.22 9.78
C ILE A 241 -7.83 10.03 10.99
N ARG A 242 -8.83 9.15 10.88
CA ARG A 242 -9.76 8.87 11.99
C ARG A 242 -9.18 7.92 13.04
N THR A 243 -8.26 7.02 12.66
CA THR A 243 -7.65 6.02 13.56
C THR A 243 -6.25 6.40 14.05
N GLY A 244 -5.56 7.33 13.39
CA GLY A 244 -4.31 7.96 13.83
C GLY A 244 -4.61 9.27 14.57
N TRP A 245 -4.78 9.21 15.89
CA TRP A 245 -5.39 10.30 16.66
C TRP A 245 -4.49 11.55 16.76
N TRP A 246 -5.14 12.71 16.55
CA TRP A 246 -4.93 14.13 16.90
C TRP A 246 -3.64 14.65 17.58
N SER A 247 -2.45 14.18 17.23
CA SER A 247 -1.21 14.91 17.55
C SER A 247 -0.24 14.94 16.37
N ILE A 248 -0.77 15.18 15.18
CA ILE A 248 0.01 15.43 13.97
C ILE A 248 -0.03 16.93 13.72
N CYS A 249 0.80 17.65 14.48
CA CYS A 249 0.77 19.11 14.59
C CYS A 249 -0.56 19.68 15.15
#